data_AF-A0A366RUW7-F1
#
_entry.id   AF-A0A366RUW7-F1
#
_cell.length_a   1.000
_cell.length_b   1.000
_cell.length_c   1.000
_cell.angle_alpha   90.00
_cell.angle_beta   90.00
_cell.angle_gamma   90.00
#
_symmetry.space_group_name_H-M   'P 1'
#
loop_
_entity.id
_entity.type
_entity.pdbx_description
1 polymer ?
#
loop_
_entity_poly.entity_id
_entity_poly.type
_entity_poly.pdbx_seq_one_letter_code
_entity_poly.pdbx_strand_id
1 'polypeptide(L)'
;MRLLSLSLLVATALSAFANAASFADLAAQIPACDLKCVQQALPESPCSMTNTTCLCTDPIFASLTQACVLEKCTVKDSLTLMRVQNMACGVPVQSKQMEFRINAIIACIIAEIAVILRIYSKVTILGKLGIDDYFIMIAACATVPYIWLACRLADLGFGLNIWDITPFDRLYELLKLFWIDQIMYSVHLYSTKLSILFFLRGIFTTPEFKKLTLMIGIFVALCGAATMITTALQCLPASYNWTSWDAEHKGHCNDLNSQTYAFGGINMICDIVILLLPLPHLMKLQVKHRQKAQLFVMFSLGIVVTVFSIIRLPFLITLGKTTNPTWEYVEVTIWSIWETELGMVCASLPAIRHLCKHFWPNAMATIASKMSFTGSNKDSNLDKSAGSWPGSRATRSKTDNKSYYELDERSLIGKGPDPATNVSTTNVHATQ
;
A
#
# COMPACT_ATOMS: atom_id res chain seq x y z
N MET A 1 38.41 -20.66 -18.32
CA MET A 1 37.33 -19.67 -18.06
C MET A 1 37.18 -19.27 -16.59
N ARG A 2 37.50 -20.11 -15.58
CA ARG A 2 37.41 -19.73 -14.15
C ARG A 2 38.57 -18.87 -13.60
N LEU A 3 39.70 -18.81 -14.29
CA LEU A 3 40.84 -17.96 -13.91
C LEU A 3 40.67 -16.51 -14.38
N LEU A 4 39.98 -16.29 -15.51
CA LEU A 4 39.67 -14.97 -16.05
C LEU A 4 38.62 -14.22 -15.21
N SER A 5 37.68 -14.94 -14.58
CA SER A 5 36.68 -14.36 -13.67
C SER A 5 37.27 -13.92 -12.33
N LEU A 6 38.32 -14.59 -11.85
CA LEU A 6 39.02 -14.21 -10.62
C LEU A 6 39.96 -13.02 -10.84
N SER A 7 40.65 -12.95 -11.99
CA SER A 7 41.42 -11.76 -12.36
C SER A 7 40.55 -10.53 -12.62
N LEU A 8 39.30 -10.71 -13.11
CA LEU A 8 38.37 -9.61 -13.27
C LEU A 8 37.84 -9.11 -11.93
N LEU A 9 37.56 -10.00 -10.97
CA LEU A 9 37.14 -9.64 -9.61
C LEU A 9 38.25 -8.94 -8.81
N VAL A 10 39.51 -9.38 -8.97
CA VAL A 10 40.66 -8.73 -8.34
C VAL A 10 41.00 -7.41 -9.04
N ALA A 11 40.84 -7.31 -10.37
CA ALA A 11 40.98 -6.04 -11.08
C ALA A 11 39.87 -5.03 -10.71
N THR A 12 38.62 -5.48 -10.49
CA THR A 12 37.53 -4.61 -10.01
C THR A 12 37.70 -4.19 -8.55
N ALA A 13 38.34 -5.02 -7.71
CA ALA A 13 38.68 -4.66 -6.33
C ALA A 13 39.85 -3.67 -6.25
N LEU A 14 40.80 -3.74 -7.19
CA LEU A 14 41.91 -2.78 -7.30
C LEU A 14 41.53 -1.47 -8.00
N SER A 15 40.50 -1.47 -8.85
CA SER A 15 40.00 -0.24 -9.49
C SER A 15 38.97 0.53 -8.64
N ALA A 16 38.50 -0.02 -7.52
CA ALA A 16 37.62 0.70 -6.59
C ALA A 16 38.34 1.77 -5.76
N PHE A 17 39.68 1.84 -5.82
CA PHE A 17 40.48 2.91 -5.22
C PHE A 17 40.96 3.97 -6.23
N ALA A 18 40.37 4.00 -7.42
CA ALA A 18 40.62 5.08 -8.37
C ALA A 18 39.58 6.19 -8.16
N ASN A 19 40.01 7.26 -7.47
CA ASN A 19 39.35 8.57 -7.28
C ASN A 19 38.69 8.86 -5.92
N ALA A 20 39.22 8.35 -4.80
CA ALA A 20 39.05 9.07 -3.54
C ALA A 20 39.91 10.34 -3.63
N ALA A 21 39.31 11.48 -3.95
CA ALA A 21 39.99 12.76 -3.86
C ALA A 21 40.34 13.02 -2.38
N SER A 22 41.54 13.52 -2.11
CA SER A 22 41.99 13.68 -0.73
C SER A 22 41.13 14.72 -0.01
N PHE A 23 41.00 14.62 1.33
CA PHE A 23 40.33 15.67 2.11
C PHE A 23 40.90 17.07 1.82
N ALA A 24 42.18 17.17 1.46
CA ALA A 24 42.83 18.42 1.07
C ALA A 24 42.30 18.98 -0.27
N ASP A 25 41.97 18.12 -1.22
CA ASP A 25 41.40 18.53 -2.52
C ASP A 25 39.93 18.99 -2.38
N LEU A 26 39.19 18.40 -1.44
CA LEU A 26 37.82 18.83 -1.12
C LEU A 26 37.74 19.88 -0.01
N ALA A 27 38.86 20.27 0.61
CA ALA A 27 38.88 21.26 1.69
C ALA A 27 38.28 22.60 1.25
N ALA A 28 38.39 22.94 -0.03
CA ALA A 28 37.80 24.15 -0.61
C ALA A 28 36.25 24.13 -0.65
N GLN A 29 35.63 22.96 -0.51
CA GLN A 29 34.17 22.78 -0.45
C GLN A 29 33.66 22.74 0.99
N ILE A 30 34.55 22.65 1.99
CA ILE A 30 34.17 22.61 3.41
C ILE A 30 33.83 24.03 3.88
N PRO A 31 32.66 24.23 4.50
CA PRO A 31 32.30 25.51 5.11
C PRO A 31 33.30 25.96 6.18
N ALA A 32 33.52 27.28 6.29
CA ALA A 32 34.51 27.85 7.21
C ALA A 32 34.22 27.54 8.69
N CYS A 33 32.96 27.33 9.07
CA CYS A 33 32.59 26.90 10.41
C CYS A 33 33.07 25.47 10.69
N ASP A 34 32.73 24.55 9.80
CA ASP A 34 33.06 23.13 9.92
C ASP A 34 34.57 22.90 9.94
N LEU A 35 35.32 23.67 9.15
CA LEU A 35 36.77 23.60 9.13
C LEU A 35 37.38 23.87 10.52
N LYS A 36 36.79 24.78 11.31
CA LYS A 36 37.24 25.04 12.70
C LYS A 36 36.97 23.85 13.61
N CYS A 37 35.82 23.18 13.45
CA CYS A 37 35.50 21.98 14.21
C CYS A 37 36.41 20.80 13.85
N VAL A 38 36.69 20.61 12.55
CA VAL A 38 37.68 19.62 12.08
C VAL A 38 39.05 19.92 12.68
N GLN A 39 39.49 21.19 12.66
CA GLN A 39 40.76 21.60 13.28
C GLN A 39 40.85 21.36 14.79
N GLN A 40 39.72 21.48 15.49
CA GLN A 40 39.64 21.19 16.93
C GLN A 40 39.67 19.69 17.23
N ALA A 41 39.11 18.85 16.36
CA ALA A 41 39.05 17.40 16.55
C ALA A 41 40.35 16.66 16.18
N LEU A 42 41.12 17.19 15.22
CA LEU A 42 42.37 16.58 14.75
C LEU A 42 43.42 16.27 15.82
N PRO A 43 43.79 17.19 16.74
CA PRO A 43 44.84 16.91 17.73
C PRO A 43 44.46 15.82 18.74
N GLU A 44 43.16 15.54 18.90
CA GLU A 44 42.64 14.46 19.76
C GLU A 44 42.60 13.10 19.02
N SER A 45 42.80 13.11 17.69
CA SER A 45 42.86 11.89 16.86
C SER A 45 44.31 11.45 16.63
N PRO A 46 44.58 10.14 16.48
CA PRO A 46 45.90 9.64 16.07
C PRO A 46 46.20 9.89 14.57
N CYS A 47 45.27 10.52 13.85
CA CYS A 47 45.33 10.69 12.39
C CYS A 47 45.94 12.04 11.98
N SER A 48 46.63 12.05 10.84
CA SER A 48 47.10 13.28 10.18
C SER A 48 46.08 13.74 9.12
N MET A 49 46.00 15.04 8.86
CA MET A 49 45.14 15.65 7.82
C MET A 49 45.36 15.09 6.41
N THR A 50 46.56 14.57 6.13
CA THR A 50 46.88 13.97 4.83
C THR A 50 46.47 12.50 4.74
N ASN A 51 46.25 11.82 5.87
CA ASN A 51 45.87 10.42 5.91
C ASN A 51 44.34 10.29 5.90
N THR A 52 43.76 10.44 4.71
CA THR A 52 42.31 10.38 4.47
C THR A 52 41.70 9.07 4.97
N THR A 53 42.38 7.93 4.76
CA THR A 53 41.88 6.61 5.22
C THR A 53 41.78 6.53 6.74
N CYS A 54 42.76 7.06 7.48
CA CYS A 54 42.72 7.09 8.94
C CYS A 54 41.53 7.90 9.45
N LEU A 55 41.35 9.12 8.93
CA LEU A 55 40.25 10.02 9.30
C LEU A 55 38.87 9.41 9.04
N CYS A 56 38.73 8.65 7.94
CA CYS A 56 37.48 7.98 7.60
C CYS A 56 37.12 6.82 8.53
N THR A 57 38.11 6.22 9.19
CA THR A 57 37.91 5.05 10.06
C THR A 57 37.94 5.37 11.55
N ASP A 58 38.36 6.57 11.94
CA ASP A 58 38.51 6.93 13.34
C ASP A 58 37.18 7.38 13.98
N PRO A 59 36.63 6.62 14.94
CA PRO A 59 35.39 6.97 15.61
C PRO A 59 35.53 8.18 16.55
N ILE A 60 36.73 8.45 17.06
CA ILE A 60 36.98 9.60 17.96
C ILE A 60 36.89 10.89 17.16
N PHE A 61 37.62 10.97 16.04
CA PHE A 61 37.53 12.08 15.12
C PHE A 61 36.10 12.34 14.63
N ALA A 62 35.37 11.29 14.22
CA ALA A 62 34.00 11.42 13.73
C ALA A 62 33.05 11.97 14.81
N SER A 63 33.11 11.43 16.02
CA SER A 63 32.21 11.85 17.13
C SER A 63 32.50 13.26 17.63
N LEU A 64 33.77 13.65 17.79
CA LEU A 64 34.15 15.01 18.22
C LEU A 64 33.80 16.05 17.16
N THR A 65 34.07 15.75 15.88
CA THR A 65 33.72 16.63 14.77
C THR A 65 32.20 16.82 14.70
N GLN A 66 31.44 15.72 14.76
CA GLN A 66 29.97 15.77 14.75
C GLN A 66 29.41 16.56 15.94
N ALA A 67 29.93 16.36 17.15
CA ALA A 67 29.49 17.09 18.34
C ALA A 67 29.72 18.61 18.20
N CYS A 68 30.91 19.02 17.75
CA CYS A 68 31.24 20.43 17.55
C CYS A 68 30.36 21.08 16.46
N VAL A 69 30.17 20.37 15.33
CA VAL A 69 29.39 20.87 14.19
C VAL A 69 27.92 21.05 14.56
N LEU A 70 27.33 20.08 15.28
CA LEU A 70 25.94 20.17 15.74
C LEU A 70 25.71 21.31 16.74
N GLU A 71 26.74 21.72 17.49
CA GLU A 71 26.65 22.81 18.46
C GLU A 71 26.90 24.19 17.85
N LYS A 72 27.85 24.30 16.90
CA LYS A 72 28.40 25.60 16.47
C LYS A 72 28.11 25.99 15.02
N CYS A 73 27.73 25.05 14.16
CA CYS A 73 27.57 25.29 12.73
C CYS A 73 26.11 25.13 12.28
N THR A 74 25.80 25.63 11.08
CA THR A 74 24.44 25.52 10.54
C THR A 74 24.14 24.09 10.09
N VAL A 75 22.85 23.72 9.99
CA VAL A 75 22.47 22.39 9.50
C VAL A 75 22.89 22.19 8.03
N LYS A 76 22.86 23.27 7.22
CA LYS A 76 23.33 23.22 5.83
C LYS A 76 24.83 22.94 5.74
N ASP A 77 25.62 23.56 6.63
CA ASP A 77 27.05 23.33 6.71
C ASP A 77 27.33 21.87 7.10
N SER A 78 26.67 21.37 8.16
CA SER A 78 26.85 20.00 8.63
C SER A 78 26.53 18.94 7.57
N LEU A 79 25.46 19.13 6.79
CA LEU A 79 25.12 18.26 5.65
C LEU A 79 26.16 18.34 4.54
N THR A 80 26.69 19.54 4.26
CA THR A 80 27.75 19.73 3.27
C THR A 80 29.03 19.04 3.70
N LEU A 81 29.41 19.15 4.98
CA LEU A 81 30.55 18.44 5.56
C LEU A 81 30.37 16.93 5.46
N MET A 82 29.20 16.39 5.83
CA MET A 82 28.93 14.95 5.71
C MET A 82 29.08 14.45 4.27
N ARG A 83 28.58 15.24 3.29
CA ARG A 83 28.74 14.91 1.88
C ARG A 83 30.22 14.90 1.46
N VAL A 84 30.96 15.94 1.80
CA VAL A 84 32.39 16.08 1.46
C VAL A 84 33.21 14.97 2.11
N GLN A 85 32.95 14.67 3.38
CA GLN A 85 33.57 13.57 4.11
C GLN A 85 33.29 12.22 3.42
N ASN A 86 32.02 11.94 3.07
CA ASN A 86 31.67 10.71 2.37
C ASN A 86 32.37 10.60 0.99
N MET A 87 32.47 11.69 0.24
CA MET A 87 33.21 11.73 -1.02
C MET A 87 34.71 11.49 -0.82
N ALA A 88 35.33 12.14 0.17
CA ALA A 88 36.75 11.96 0.49
C ALA A 88 37.05 10.52 0.95
N CYS A 89 36.12 9.90 1.66
CA CYS A 89 36.21 8.50 2.10
C CYS A 89 35.90 7.48 0.99
N GLY A 90 35.57 7.93 -0.23
CA GLY A 90 35.22 7.05 -1.34
C GLY A 90 33.92 6.26 -1.11
N VAL A 91 33.04 6.75 -0.24
CA VAL A 91 31.72 6.12 0.00
C VAL A 91 30.86 6.35 -1.23
N PRO A 92 30.40 5.28 -1.92
CA PRO A 92 29.58 5.45 -3.12
C PRO A 92 28.22 6.04 -2.75
N VAL A 93 27.74 6.98 -3.57
CA VAL A 93 26.37 7.50 -3.47
C VAL A 93 25.41 6.37 -3.78
N GLN A 94 24.74 5.84 -2.76
CA GLN A 94 23.72 4.83 -2.93
C GLN A 94 22.41 5.49 -3.36
N SER A 95 21.60 4.80 -4.18
CA SER A 95 20.30 5.29 -4.65
C SER A 95 19.23 4.20 -4.59
N LYS A 96 18.12 4.48 -3.91
CA LYS A 96 16.86 3.70 -3.94
C LYS A 96 15.79 4.32 -4.84
N GLN A 97 16.12 5.40 -5.58
CA GLN A 97 15.15 6.15 -6.39
C GLN A 97 14.46 5.26 -7.44
N MET A 98 15.21 4.40 -8.13
CA MET A 98 14.67 3.55 -9.19
C MET A 98 13.74 2.47 -8.62
N GLU A 99 14.13 1.85 -7.51
CA GLU A 99 13.31 0.88 -6.80
C GLU A 99 11.97 1.49 -6.37
N PHE A 100 12.02 2.69 -5.78
CA PHE A 100 10.82 3.43 -5.39
C PHE A 100 9.90 3.71 -6.58
N ARG A 101 10.43 4.27 -7.67
CA ARG A 101 9.65 4.61 -8.88
C ARG A 101 8.98 3.38 -9.50
N ILE A 102 9.72 2.29 -9.64
CA ILE A 102 9.20 1.06 -10.25
C ILE A 102 8.05 0.50 -9.41
N ASN A 103 8.22 0.40 -8.09
CA ASN A 103 7.17 -0.07 -7.19
C ASN A 103 5.93 0.82 -7.25
N ALA A 104 6.11 2.14 -7.19
CA ALA A 104 5.00 3.09 -7.26
C ALA A 104 4.18 2.93 -8.55
N ILE A 105 4.85 2.92 -9.71
CA ILE A 105 4.19 2.81 -11.02
C ILE A 105 3.47 1.47 -11.16
N ILE A 106 4.12 0.36 -10.81
CA ILE A 106 3.53 -0.97 -10.95
C ILE A 106 2.28 -1.11 -10.06
N ALA A 107 2.37 -0.71 -8.79
CA ALA A 107 1.25 -0.82 -7.86
C ALA A 107 0.04 -0.02 -8.34
N CYS A 108 0.25 1.24 -8.74
CA CYS A 108 -0.84 2.10 -9.19
C CYS A 108 -1.47 1.64 -10.51
N ILE A 109 -0.67 1.16 -11.48
CA ILE A 109 -1.20 0.59 -12.74
C ILE A 109 -2.10 -0.61 -12.44
N ILE A 110 -1.68 -1.50 -11.54
CA ILE A 110 -2.47 -2.69 -11.17
C ILE A 110 -3.80 -2.27 -10.55
N ALA A 111 -3.79 -1.29 -9.64
CA ALA A 111 -5.00 -0.79 -9.00
C ALA A 111 -5.95 -0.10 -9.99
N GLU A 112 -5.44 0.77 -10.87
CA GLU A 112 -6.22 1.44 -11.90
C GLU A 112 -6.91 0.45 -12.84
N ILE A 113 -6.17 -0.56 -13.33
CA ILE A 113 -6.77 -1.62 -14.16
C ILE A 113 -7.88 -2.34 -13.39
N ALA A 114 -7.69 -2.64 -12.11
CA ALA A 114 -8.70 -3.30 -11.29
C ALA A 114 -9.96 -2.44 -11.11
N VAL A 115 -9.81 -1.13 -10.89
CA VAL A 115 -10.94 -0.20 -10.76
C VAL A 115 -11.67 -0.03 -12.09
N ILE A 116 -10.94 0.13 -13.21
CA ILE A 116 -11.54 0.21 -14.55
C ILE A 116 -12.38 -1.04 -14.83
N LEU A 117 -11.85 -2.24 -14.56
CA LEU A 117 -12.57 -3.50 -14.73
C LEU A 117 -13.80 -3.57 -13.82
N ARG A 118 -13.71 -3.08 -12.58
CA ARG A 118 -14.84 -2.99 -11.65
C ARG A 118 -15.95 -2.10 -12.20
N ILE A 119 -15.63 -0.88 -12.61
CA ILE A 119 -16.61 0.07 -13.13
C ILE A 119 -17.23 -0.46 -14.41
N TYR A 120 -16.42 -0.99 -15.33
CA TYR A 120 -16.89 -1.63 -16.54
C TYR A 120 -17.88 -2.77 -16.23
N SER A 121 -17.55 -3.66 -15.28
CA SER A 121 -18.45 -4.75 -14.87
C SER A 121 -19.76 -4.24 -14.27
N LYS A 122 -19.72 -3.20 -13.43
CA LYS A 122 -20.93 -2.67 -12.78
C LYS A 122 -21.85 -1.97 -13.78
N VAL A 123 -21.29 -1.17 -14.69
CA VAL A 123 -22.05 -0.44 -15.70
C VAL A 123 -22.64 -1.38 -16.74
N THR A 124 -21.86 -2.33 -17.27
CA THR A 124 -22.32 -3.20 -18.38
C THR A 124 -23.18 -4.37 -17.92
N ILE A 125 -22.84 -5.01 -16.80
CA ILE A 125 -23.52 -6.24 -16.36
C ILE A 125 -24.64 -5.95 -15.35
N LEU A 126 -24.39 -5.08 -14.37
CA LEU A 126 -25.34 -4.81 -13.29
C LEU A 126 -26.24 -3.59 -13.56
N GLY A 127 -25.83 -2.68 -14.45
CA GLY A 127 -26.59 -1.49 -14.85
C GLY A 127 -26.78 -0.44 -13.75
N LYS A 128 -26.11 -0.57 -12.59
CA LYS A 128 -26.24 0.35 -11.45
C LYS A 128 -24.91 0.48 -10.69
N LEU A 129 -24.55 1.72 -10.36
CA LEU A 129 -23.43 2.04 -9.47
C LEU A 129 -23.94 2.14 -8.02
N GLY A 130 -23.21 1.51 -7.10
CA GLY A 130 -23.46 1.60 -5.67
C GLY A 130 -22.69 2.75 -5.01
N ILE A 131 -22.99 3.02 -3.74
CA ILE A 131 -22.27 4.03 -2.94
C ILE A 131 -20.78 3.68 -2.82
N ASP A 132 -20.47 2.38 -2.73
CA ASP A 132 -19.12 1.82 -2.74
C ASP A 132 -18.32 2.19 -4.00
N ASP A 133 -19.01 2.29 -5.15
CA ASP A 133 -18.37 2.63 -6.42
C ASP A 133 -17.91 4.10 -6.48
N TYR A 134 -18.60 5.02 -5.81
CA TYR A 134 -18.17 6.43 -5.77
C TYR A 134 -16.90 6.62 -4.93
N PHE A 135 -16.79 5.93 -3.79
CA PHE A 135 -15.60 6.01 -2.95
C PHE A 135 -14.35 5.45 -3.64
N ILE A 136 -14.48 4.35 -4.37
CA ILE A 136 -13.33 3.80 -5.11
C ILE A 136 -12.97 4.67 -6.33
N MET A 137 -13.93 5.34 -6.96
CA MET A 137 -13.65 6.32 -8.00
C MET A 137 -12.90 7.54 -7.46
N ILE A 138 -13.22 8.00 -6.25
CA ILE A 138 -12.45 9.06 -5.58
C ILE A 138 -11.00 8.62 -5.37
N ALA A 139 -10.79 7.37 -4.92
CA ALA A 139 -9.44 6.80 -4.77
C ALA A 139 -8.69 6.79 -6.11
N ALA A 140 -9.29 6.24 -7.17
CA ALA A 140 -8.68 6.19 -8.50
C ALA A 140 -8.35 7.58 -9.07
N CYS A 141 -9.27 8.54 -8.94
CA CYS A 141 -8.98 9.92 -9.35
C CYS A 141 -7.79 10.53 -8.61
N ALA A 142 -7.56 10.14 -7.35
CA ALA A 142 -6.41 10.57 -6.56
C ALA A 142 -5.12 9.81 -6.95
N THR A 143 -5.20 8.65 -7.60
CA THR A 143 -4.03 7.84 -7.98
C THR A 143 -3.19 8.53 -9.06
N VAL A 144 -3.81 9.28 -9.96
CA VAL A 144 -3.10 10.05 -11.01
C VAL A 144 -2.10 11.07 -10.43
N PRO A 145 -2.50 12.02 -9.56
CA PRO A 145 -1.54 12.91 -8.93
C PRO A 145 -0.57 12.18 -8.00
N TYR A 146 -0.95 11.03 -7.42
CA TYR A 146 -0.09 10.22 -6.56
C TYR A 146 1.10 9.60 -7.32
N ILE A 147 0.86 9.04 -8.51
CA ILE A 147 1.95 8.56 -9.39
C ILE A 147 2.89 9.70 -9.78
N TRP A 148 2.32 10.86 -10.13
CA TRP A 148 3.10 12.04 -10.49
C TRP A 148 3.97 12.52 -9.33
N LEU A 149 3.41 12.60 -8.12
CA LEU A 149 4.12 12.93 -6.89
C LEU A 149 5.27 11.95 -6.63
N ALA A 150 5.03 10.64 -6.70
CA ALA A 150 6.05 9.63 -6.50
C ALA A 150 7.21 9.76 -7.51
N CYS A 151 6.91 9.98 -8.80
CA CYS A 151 7.95 10.21 -9.81
C CYS A 151 8.74 11.49 -9.53
N ARG A 152 8.04 12.59 -9.20
CA ARG A 152 8.67 13.88 -8.94
C ARG A 152 9.53 13.86 -7.67
N LEU A 153 9.10 13.18 -6.61
CA LEU A 153 9.88 12.97 -5.40
C LEU A 153 11.18 12.24 -5.69
N ALA A 154 11.11 11.17 -6.50
CA ALA A 154 12.31 10.45 -6.91
C ALA A 154 13.25 11.35 -7.72
N ASP A 155 12.74 12.14 -8.67
CA ASP A 155 13.55 13.07 -9.47
C ASP A 155 14.25 14.14 -8.61
N LEU A 156 13.61 14.58 -7.52
CA LEU A 156 14.16 15.55 -6.57
C LEU A 156 15.21 14.97 -5.62
N GLY A 157 15.33 13.65 -5.54
CA GLY A 157 16.34 12.97 -4.71
C GLY A 157 15.78 12.07 -3.60
N PHE A 158 14.48 11.78 -3.58
CA PHE A 158 13.91 10.86 -2.59
C PHE A 158 14.46 9.45 -2.79
N GLY A 159 15.08 8.88 -1.76
CA GLY A 159 15.89 7.67 -1.86
C GLY A 159 17.37 7.89 -2.17
N LEU A 160 17.86 9.13 -2.06
CA LEU A 160 19.25 9.44 -1.78
C LEU A 160 19.41 9.80 -0.29
N ASN A 161 20.65 9.76 0.22
CA ASN A 161 20.91 10.32 1.53
C ASN A 161 20.67 11.84 1.51
N ILE A 162 20.21 12.40 2.64
CA ILE A 162 19.82 13.80 2.73
C ILE A 162 20.97 14.76 2.36
N TRP A 163 22.22 14.39 2.70
CA TRP A 163 23.43 15.15 2.36
C TRP A 163 23.84 15.03 0.88
N ASP A 164 23.33 14.06 0.14
CA ASP A 164 23.62 13.90 -1.30
C ASP A 164 22.69 14.75 -2.19
N ILE A 165 21.59 15.26 -1.62
CA ILE A 165 20.59 16.07 -2.32
C ILE A 165 21.10 17.50 -2.46
N THR A 166 21.54 17.84 -3.68
CA THR A 166 22.01 19.19 -3.99
C THR A 166 21.45 19.72 -5.32
N PRO A 167 21.18 21.03 -5.44
CA PRO A 167 21.22 22.07 -4.39
C PRO A 167 20.11 21.92 -3.33
N PHE A 168 20.25 22.58 -2.17
CA PHE A 168 19.27 22.51 -1.07
C PHE A 168 17.86 22.98 -1.46
N ASP A 169 17.70 23.79 -2.51
CA ASP A 169 16.39 24.15 -3.08
C ASP A 169 15.55 22.92 -3.45
N ARG A 170 16.20 21.85 -3.93
CA ARG A 170 15.53 20.57 -4.23
C ARG A 170 15.01 19.90 -2.97
N LEU A 171 15.71 20.04 -1.84
CA LEU A 171 15.27 19.46 -0.57
C LEU A 171 14.02 20.16 -0.04
N TYR A 172 13.93 21.50 -0.14
CA TYR A 172 12.70 22.22 0.19
C TYR A 172 11.52 21.79 -0.70
N GLU A 173 11.73 21.66 -2.01
CA GLU A 173 10.69 21.19 -2.94
C GLU A 173 10.27 19.75 -2.62
N LEU A 174 11.24 18.87 -2.34
CA LEU A 174 11.01 17.47 -2.00
C LEU A 174 10.15 17.35 -0.74
N LEU A 175 10.53 18.02 0.36
CA LEU A 175 9.79 17.96 1.62
C LEU A 175 8.38 18.53 1.49
N LYS A 176 8.21 19.57 0.68
CA LYS A 176 6.89 20.15 0.39
C LYS A 176 6.00 19.16 -0.35
N LEU A 177 6.52 18.50 -1.39
CA LEU A 177 5.76 17.49 -2.14
C LEU A 177 5.52 16.24 -1.29
N PHE A 178 6.44 15.86 -0.42
CA PHE A 178 6.29 14.74 0.49
C PHE A 178 5.16 14.97 1.50
N TRP A 179 5.01 16.20 2.00
CA TRP A 179 3.87 16.58 2.83
C TRP A 179 2.53 16.47 2.07
N ILE A 180 2.49 16.87 0.80
CA ILE A 180 1.29 16.69 -0.05
C ILE A 180 1.00 15.19 -0.28
N ASP A 181 2.04 14.40 -0.49
CA ASP A 181 1.95 12.94 -0.67
C ASP A 181 1.31 12.25 0.55
N GLN A 182 1.67 12.66 1.78
CA GLN A 182 1.05 12.15 3.01
C GLN A 182 -0.48 12.39 3.07
N ILE A 183 -0.93 13.55 2.58
CA ILE A 183 -2.36 13.87 2.52
C ILE A 183 -3.04 13.00 1.45
N MET A 184 -2.43 12.83 0.28
CA MET A 184 -2.97 11.97 -0.79
C MET A 184 -3.04 10.51 -0.37
N TYR A 185 -2.02 10.01 0.33
CA TYR A 185 -2.02 8.68 0.94
C TYR A 185 -3.24 8.50 1.86
N SER A 186 -3.53 9.48 2.72
CA SER A 186 -4.70 9.44 3.61
C SER A 186 -6.00 9.33 2.82
N VAL A 187 -6.15 10.13 1.75
CA VAL A 187 -7.34 10.07 0.88
C VAL A 187 -7.53 8.68 0.28
N HIS A 188 -6.49 8.06 -0.27
CA HIS A 188 -6.56 6.70 -0.83
C HIS A 188 -6.96 5.66 0.22
N LEU A 189 -6.29 5.70 1.37
CA LEU A 189 -6.45 4.72 2.43
C LEU A 189 -7.89 4.71 2.97
N TYR A 190 -8.40 5.88 3.35
CA TYR A 190 -9.73 5.98 3.96
C TYR A 190 -10.86 5.81 2.94
N SER A 191 -10.73 6.33 1.71
CA SER A 191 -11.74 6.12 0.66
C SER A 191 -11.88 4.64 0.28
N THR A 192 -10.76 3.91 0.20
CA THR A 192 -10.75 2.47 -0.07
C THR A 192 -11.44 1.67 1.05
N LYS A 193 -11.13 1.96 2.32
CA LYS A 193 -11.80 1.32 3.47
C LYS A 193 -13.31 1.58 3.47
N LEU A 194 -13.73 2.81 3.18
CA LEU A 194 -15.14 3.16 3.07
C LEU A 194 -15.82 2.39 1.93
N SER A 195 -15.18 2.29 0.75
CA SER A 195 -15.68 1.47 -0.37
C SER A 195 -15.94 0.02 0.06
N ILE A 196 -14.98 -0.61 0.75
CA ILE A 196 -15.12 -1.99 1.25
C ILE A 196 -16.27 -2.10 2.25
N LEU A 197 -16.41 -1.17 3.20
CA LEU A 197 -17.49 -1.18 4.19
C LEU A 197 -18.86 -1.01 3.54
N PHE A 198 -19.02 -0.07 2.60
CA PHE A 198 -20.28 0.11 1.89
C PHE A 198 -20.62 -1.10 1.01
N PHE A 199 -19.61 -1.75 0.42
CA PHE A 199 -19.78 -2.99 -0.32
C PHE A 199 -20.28 -4.13 0.60
N LEU A 200 -19.66 -4.33 1.77
CA LEU A 200 -20.09 -5.32 2.76
C LEU A 200 -21.53 -5.06 3.24
N ARG A 201 -21.88 -3.78 3.48
CA ARG A 201 -23.24 -3.36 3.84
C ARG A 201 -24.27 -3.69 2.75
N GLY A 202 -23.87 -3.69 1.48
CA GLY A 202 -24.72 -4.07 0.34
C GLY A 202 -24.98 -5.58 0.27
N ILE A 203 -23.98 -6.41 0.59
CA ILE A 203 -24.09 -7.88 0.56
C ILE A 203 -25.00 -8.39 1.68
N PHE A 204 -24.75 -7.96 2.91
CA PHE A 204 -25.46 -8.49 4.07
C PHE A 204 -26.68 -7.63 4.37
N THR A 205 -27.86 -8.23 4.18
CA THR A 205 -29.14 -7.52 4.32
C THR A 205 -29.65 -7.45 5.76
N THR A 206 -29.00 -8.12 6.71
CA THR A 206 -29.42 -8.15 8.12
C THR A 206 -29.34 -6.75 8.75
N PRO A 207 -30.37 -6.32 9.49
CA PRO A 207 -30.45 -4.96 10.02
C PRO A 207 -29.33 -4.66 11.02
N GLU A 208 -28.97 -5.63 11.85
CA GLU A 208 -27.87 -5.53 12.83
C GLU A 208 -26.53 -5.29 12.13
N PHE A 209 -26.23 -6.06 11.09
CA PHE A 209 -25.00 -5.92 10.32
C PHE A 209 -24.93 -4.56 9.61
N LYS A 210 -26.03 -4.10 9.03
CA LYS A 210 -26.11 -2.79 8.39
C LYS A 210 -25.84 -1.66 9.38
N LYS A 211 -26.40 -1.74 10.60
CA LYS A 211 -26.16 -0.77 11.66
C LYS A 211 -24.70 -0.78 12.11
N LEU A 212 -24.14 -1.97 12.38
CA LEU A 212 -22.73 -2.12 12.78
C LEU A 212 -21.76 -1.58 11.73
N THR A 213 -21.96 -1.96 10.47
CA THR A 213 -21.09 -1.52 9.36
C THR A 213 -21.14 -0.01 9.15
N LEU A 214 -22.31 0.62 9.36
CA LEU A 214 -22.44 2.08 9.31
C LEU A 214 -21.73 2.77 10.45
N MET A 215 -21.83 2.26 11.69
CA MET A 215 -21.10 2.83 12.84
C MET A 215 -19.59 2.76 12.61
N ILE A 216 -19.07 1.63 12.12
CA ILE A 216 -17.66 1.48 11.76
C ILE A 216 -17.29 2.42 10.60
N GLY A 217 -18.13 2.54 9.58
CA GLY A 217 -17.92 3.46 8.46
C GLY A 217 -17.83 4.92 8.90
N ILE A 218 -18.71 5.37 9.80
CA ILE A 218 -18.65 6.71 10.37
C ILE A 218 -17.36 6.90 11.17
N PHE A 219 -16.99 5.92 12.00
CA PHE A 219 -15.73 5.96 12.75
C PHE A 219 -14.51 6.07 11.81
N VAL A 220 -14.43 5.25 10.77
CA VAL A 220 -13.34 5.29 9.77
C VAL A 220 -13.30 6.63 9.04
N ALA A 221 -14.45 7.19 8.67
CA ALA A 221 -14.54 8.51 8.04
C ALA A 221 -14.06 9.63 8.98
N LEU A 222 -14.41 9.57 10.26
CA LEU A 222 -13.94 10.51 11.27
C LEU A 222 -12.43 10.39 11.51
N CYS A 223 -11.89 9.17 11.58
CA CYS A 223 -10.45 8.95 11.64
C CYS A 223 -9.75 9.54 10.41
N GLY A 224 -10.29 9.34 9.21
CA GLY A 224 -9.73 9.91 7.99
C GLY A 224 -9.73 11.43 7.98
N ALA A 225 -10.83 12.05 8.38
CA ALA A 225 -10.92 13.49 8.52
C ALA A 225 -9.92 14.02 9.56
N ALA A 226 -9.82 13.37 10.72
CA ALA A 226 -8.88 13.74 11.77
C ALA A 226 -7.42 13.64 11.29
N THR A 227 -7.04 12.54 10.62
CA THR A 227 -5.69 12.35 10.07
C THR A 227 -5.37 13.40 9.01
N MET A 228 -6.29 13.71 8.09
CA MET A 228 -6.07 14.74 7.08
C MET A 228 -5.90 16.13 7.70
N ILE A 229 -6.77 16.52 8.64
CA ILE A 229 -6.71 17.84 9.29
C ILE A 229 -5.41 17.95 10.10
N THR A 230 -5.05 16.91 10.86
CA THR A 230 -3.85 16.91 11.69
C THR A 230 -2.60 16.97 10.83
N THR A 231 -2.53 16.21 9.73
CA THR A 231 -1.39 16.24 8.79
C THR A 231 -1.30 17.58 8.07
N ALA A 232 -2.43 18.17 7.67
CA ALA A 232 -2.46 19.48 7.05
C ALA A 232 -1.98 20.60 7.99
N LEU A 233 -2.23 20.45 9.29
CA LEU A 233 -1.89 21.41 10.33
C LEU A 233 -0.75 20.93 11.26
N GLN A 234 0.04 19.95 10.82
CA GLN A 234 1.06 19.33 11.67
C GLN A 234 2.18 20.30 12.07
N CYS A 235 2.40 21.34 11.26
CA CYS A 235 3.31 22.45 11.55
C CYS A 235 2.63 23.81 11.32
N LEU A 236 2.95 24.78 12.17
CA LEU A 236 2.47 26.16 12.10
C LEU A 236 3.66 27.14 12.08
N PRO A 237 3.77 28.01 11.06
CA PRO A 237 2.96 28.04 9.83
C PRO A 237 3.15 26.78 8.97
N ALA A 238 2.22 26.49 8.06
CA ALA A 238 2.27 25.27 7.22
C ALA A 238 3.57 25.14 6.41
N SER A 239 4.21 26.26 6.06
CA SER A 239 5.51 26.30 5.41
C SER A 239 6.64 25.68 6.22
N TYR A 240 6.48 25.63 7.54
CA TYR A 240 7.45 25.03 8.44
C TYR A 240 7.61 23.52 8.23
N ASN A 241 6.65 22.85 7.58
CA ASN A 241 6.80 21.44 7.17
C ASN A 241 8.03 21.19 6.30
N TRP A 242 8.35 22.10 5.37
CA TRP A 242 9.47 21.93 4.45
C TRP A 242 10.65 22.84 4.75
N THR A 243 10.52 23.79 5.68
CA THR A 243 11.62 24.67 6.10
C THR A 243 12.22 24.31 7.46
N SER A 244 11.58 23.46 8.27
CA SER A 244 12.06 23.16 9.63
C SER A 244 13.43 22.49 9.68
N TRP A 245 13.83 21.78 8.63
CA TRP A 245 15.08 21.01 8.59
C TRP A 245 16.33 21.89 8.66
N ASP A 246 16.27 23.16 8.23
CA ASP A 246 17.44 24.05 8.20
C ASP A 246 17.72 24.76 9.53
N ALA A 247 16.77 24.71 10.48
CA ALA A 247 16.80 25.43 11.75
C ALA A 247 16.96 26.97 11.65
N GLU A 248 16.79 27.55 10.45
CA GLU A 248 16.85 29.00 10.22
C GLU A 248 15.47 29.65 10.35
N HIS A 249 14.41 28.86 10.14
CA HIS A 249 13.03 29.33 10.17
C HIS A 249 12.40 29.14 11.55
N LYS A 250 11.45 30.02 11.89
CA LYS A 250 10.67 29.91 13.14
C LYS A 250 9.32 29.25 12.87
N GLY A 251 9.00 28.27 13.68
CA GLY A 251 7.71 27.59 13.67
C GLY A 251 7.66 26.52 14.74
N HIS A 252 6.50 25.89 14.87
CA HIS A 252 6.32 24.75 15.76
C HIS A 252 5.57 23.64 15.02
N CYS A 253 6.06 22.42 15.16
CA CYS A 253 5.38 21.21 14.71
C CYS A 253 4.91 20.43 15.93
N ASN A 254 3.83 19.68 15.77
CA ASN A 254 3.50 18.65 16.74
C ASN A 254 4.55 17.52 16.70
N ASP A 255 4.45 16.58 17.63
CA ASP A 255 5.32 15.40 17.61
C ASP A 255 4.91 14.47 16.45
N LEU A 256 5.59 14.63 15.32
CA LEU A 256 5.37 13.87 14.10
C LEU A 256 5.53 12.36 14.30
N ASN A 257 6.42 11.94 15.20
CA ASN A 257 6.62 10.53 15.51
C ASN A 257 5.40 9.98 16.25
N SER A 258 4.99 10.66 17.33
CA SER A 258 3.78 10.30 18.08
C SER A 258 2.53 10.31 17.21
N GLN A 259 2.37 11.31 16.33
CA GLN A 259 1.29 11.35 15.34
C GLN A 259 1.30 10.11 14.43
N THR A 260 2.48 9.78 13.88
CA THR A 260 2.63 8.66 12.95
C THR A 260 2.32 7.32 13.62
N TYR A 261 2.77 7.11 14.87
CA TYR A 261 2.43 5.89 15.62
C TYR A 261 0.94 5.79 15.95
N ALA A 262 0.32 6.88 16.39
CA ALA A 262 -1.09 6.90 16.74
C ALA A 262 -1.97 6.56 15.52
N PHE A 263 -1.74 7.25 14.40
CA PHE A 263 -2.49 6.99 13.17
C PHE A 263 -2.17 5.64 12.53
N GLY A 264 -0.91 5.20 12.56
CA GLY A 264 -0.52 3.86 12.12
C GLY A 264 -1.24 2.76 12.91
N GLY A 265 -1.29 2.88 14.23
CA GLY A 265 -1.98 1.94 15.11
C GLY A 265 -3.49 1.92 14.89
N ILE A 266 -4.14 3.09 14.80
CA ILE A 266 -5.57 3.20 14.49
C ILE A 266 -5.87 2.58 13.13
N ASN A 267 -5.05 2.86 12.12
CA ASN A 267 -5.22 2.32 10.78
C ASN A 267 -5.17 0.79 10.78
N MET A 268 -4.17 0.20 11.46
CA MET A 268 -4.02 -1.25 11.60
C MET A 268 -5.23 -1.88 12.31
N ILE A 269 -5.73 -1.25 13.38
CA ILE A 269 -6.93 -1.72 14.08
C ILE A 269 -8.14 -1.68 13.13
N CYS A 270 -8.30 -0.61 12.35
CA CYS A 270 -9.37 -0.52 11.35
C CYS A 270 -9.28 -1.65 10.31
N ASP A 271 -8.09 -2.01 9.83
CA ASP A 271 -7.91 -3.13 8.90
C ASP A 271 -8.36 -4.45 9.51
N ILE A 272 -7.93 -4.74 10.74
CA ILE A 272 -8.31 -5.96 11.45
C ILE A 272 -9.84 -5.99 11.66
N VAL A 273 -10.44 -4.89 12.09
CA VAL A 273 -11.89 -4.81 12.31
C VAL A 273 -12.67 -5.05 11.01
N ILE A 274 -12.28 -4.40 9.90
CA ILE A 274 -12.93 -4.57 8.59
C ILE A 274 -12.78 -6.02 8.10
N LEU A 275 -11.61 -6.61 8.29
CA LEU A 275 -11.31 -8.00 7.91
C LEU A 275 -12.16 -9.01 8.71
N LEU A 276 -12.31 -8.81 10.02
CA LEU A 276 -13.05 -9.72 10.90
C LEU A 276 -14.57 -9.52 10.81
N LEU A 277 -15.05 -8.35 10.39
CA LEU A 277 -16.46 -7.98 10.35
C LEU A 277 -17.39 -9.04 9.69
N PRO A 278 -17.08 -9.59 8.50
CA PRO A 278 -17.96 -10.56 7.86
C PRO A 278 -17.86 -11.99 8.41
N LEU A 279 -16.83 -12.35 9.18
CA LEU A 279 -16.57 -13.74 9.59
C LEU A 279 -17.67 -14.37 10.46
N PRO A 280 -18.18 -13.70 11.53
CA PRO A 280 -19.22 -14.31 12.36
C PRO A 280 -20.52 -14.54 11.58
N HIS A 281 -20.83 -13.65 10.64
CA HIS A 281 -22.01 -13.78 9.78
C HIS A 281 -21.83 -14.89 8.74
N LEU A 282 -20.62 -15.04 8.19
CA LEU A 282 -20.27 -16.16 7.31
C LEU A 282 -20.42 -17.54 7.97
N MET A 283 -20.10 -17.66 9.26
CA MET A 283 -20.20 -18.94 9.97
C MET A 283 -21.66 -19.34 10.25
N LYS A 284 -22.55 -18.35 10.39
CA LYS A 284 -23.97 -18.58 10.74
C LYS A 284 -24.90 -18.66 9.53
N LEU A 285 -24.51 -18.12 8.39
CA LEU A 285 -25.40 -17.95 7.25
C LEU A 285 -25.22 -19.09 6.23
N GLN A 286 -26.33 -19.73 5.83
CA GLN A 286 -26.38 -20.70 4.72
C GLN A 286 -26.23 -19.97 3.37
N VAL A 287 -25.07 -19.35 3.18
CA VAL A 287 -24.75 -18.57 1.99
C VAL A 287 -24.57 -19.52 0.81
N LYS A 288 -25.19 -19.22 -0.34
CA LYS A 288 -24.97 -19.97 -1.59
C LYS A 288 -23.45 -20.00 -1.86
N HIS A 289 -22.90 -21.17 -2.19
CA HIS A 289 -21.44 -21.38 -2.38
C HIS A 289 -20.73 -20.28 -3.22
N ARG A 290 -21.46 -19.65 -4.15
CA ARG A 290 -20.99 -18.54 -4.99
C ARG A 290 -20.62 -17.26 -4.20
N GLN A 291 -21.44 -16.85 -3.22
CA GLN A 291 -21.18 -15.66 -2.37
C GLN A 291 -20.08 -15.94 -1.33
N LYS A 292 -20.00 -17.19 -0.84
CA LYS A 292 -18.94 -17.63 0.08
C LYS A 292 -17.55 -17.53 -0.56
N ALA A 293 -17.44 -17.83 -1.85
CA ALA A 293 -16.19 -17.74 -2.58
C ALA A 293 -15.75 -16.30 -2.89
N GLN A 294 -16.67 -15.32 -3.00
CA GLN A 294 -16.31 -13.90 -3.11
C GLN A 294 -15.71 -13.39 -1.81
N LEU A 295 -16.34 -13.73 -0.68
CA LEU A 295 -15.83 -13.32 0.62
C LEU A 295 -14.49 -13.96 0.96
N PHE A 296 -14.24 -15.21 0.55
CA PHE A 296 -12.95 -15.86 0.77
C PHE A 296 -11.80 -15.13 0.05
N VAL A 297 -12.00 -14.77 -1.22
CA VAL A 297 -10.98 -14.03 -2.00
C VAL A 297 -10.70 -12.65 -1.40
N MET A 298 -11.74 -11.91 -1.02
CA MET A 298 -11.56 -10.62 -0.35
C MET A 298 -10.85 -10.77 0.99
N PHE A 299 -11.19 -11.81 1.76
CA PHE A 299 -10.57 -12.07 3.05
C PHE A 299 -9.08 -12.44 2.91
N SER A 300 -8.73 -13.27 1.93
CA SER A 300 -7.33 -13.62 1.65
C SER A 300 -6.47 -12.40 1.32
N LEU A 301 -6.98 -11.48 0.49
CA LEU A 301 -6.26 -10.25 0.18
C LEU A 301 -6.29 -9.22 1.30
N GLY A 302 -7.38 -9.16 2.06
CA GLY A 302 -7.44 -8.35 3.27
C GLY A 302 -6.38 -8.76 4.29
N ILE A 303 -6.11 -10.07 4.45
CA ILE A 303 -4.98 -10.55 5.27
C ILE A 303 -3.65 -10.02 4.74
N VAL A 304 -3.41 -10.09 3.42
CA VAL A 304 -2.16 -9.61 2.80
C VAL A 304 -1.97 -8.11 3.07
N VAL A 305 -3.03 -7.31 2.93
CA VAL A 305 -2.99 -5.87 3.24
C VAL A 305 -2.67 -5.64 4.72
N THR A 306 -3.33 -6.36 5.64
CA THR A 306 -3.02 -6.26 7.09
C THR A 306 -1.58 -6.65 7.40
N VAL A 307 -1.02 -7.65 6.70
CA VAL A 307 0.38 -8.04 6.87
C VAL A 307 1.33 -6.90 6.47
N PHE A 308 1.05 -6.16 5.39
CA PHE A 308 1.84 -4.98 5.03
C PHE A 308 1.75 -3.88 6.09
N SER A 309 0.56 -3.63 6.66
CA SER A 309 0.41 -2.69 7.77
C SER A 309 1.25 -3.09 8.99
N ILE A 310 1.38 -4.39 9.28
CA ILE A 310 2.21 -4.91 10.40
C ILE A 310 3.70 -4.79 10.08
N ILE A 311 4.13 -5.19 8.88
CA ILE A 311 5.55 -5.12 8.44
C ILE A 311 6.06 -3.68 8.48
N ARG A 312 5.18 -2.70 8.26
CA ARG A 312 5.51 -1.28 8.31
C ARG A 312 5.88 -0.79 9.72
N LEU A 313 5.30 -1.34 10.78
CA LEU A 313 5.41 -0.82 12.15
C LEU A 313 6.86 -0.71 12.69
N PRO A 314 7.73 -1.74 12.54
CA PRO A 314 9.13 -1.66 12.98
C PRO A 314 9.93 -0.55 12.31
N PHE A 315 9.66 -0.27 11.04
CA PHE A 315 10.35 0.79 10.33
C PHE A 315 9.99 2.17 10.90
N LEU A 316 8.72 2.39 11.27
CA LEU A 316 8.32 3.63 11.96
C LEU A 316 9.11 3.84 13.26
N ILE A 317 9.40 2.76 13.99
CA ILE A 317 10.19 2.81 15.25
C ILE A 317 11.61 3.28 15.01
N THR A 318 12.26 2.77 13.96
CA THR A 318 13.62 3.16 13.58
C THR A 318 13.67 4.59 13.05
N LEU A 319 12.65 5.02 12.31
CA LEU A 319 12.57 6.37 11.75
C LEU A 319 12.50 7.48 12.80
N GLY A 320 11.91 7.21 13.97
CA GLY A 320 11.89 8.19 15.07
C GLY A 320 13.27 8.55 15.62
N LYS A 321 14.34 7.86 15.19
CA LYS A 321 15.72 8.02 15.67
C LYS A 321 16.72 8.32 14.56
N THR A 322 16.29 8.40 13.30
CA THR A 322 17.23 8.54 12.18
C THR A 322 17.63 10.00 11.91
N THR A 323 18.88 10.19 11.49
CA THR A 323 19.41 11.45 10.98
C THR A 323 19.33 11.53 9.44
N ASN A 324 18.85 10.48 8.76
CA ASN A 324 18.78 10.40 7.31
C ASN A 324 17.39 9.97 6.80
N PRO A 325 16.37 10.83 6.97
CA PRO A 325 14.99 10.46 6.67
C PRO A 325 14.75 10.20 5.17
N THR A 326 15.40 10.92 4.26
CA THR A 326 15.14 10.78 2.81
C THR A 326 15.54 9.42 2.24
N TRP A 327 16.46 8.70 2.89
CA TRP A 327 16.89 7.36 2.52
C TRP A 327 16.05 6.28 3.20
N GLU A 328 15.83 6.40 4.51
CA GLU A 328 15.16 5.36 5.30
C GLU A 328 13.64 5.33 5.08
N TYR A 329 13.01 6.46 4.77
CA TYR A 329 11.56 6.50 4.51
C TYR A 329 11.15 5.77 3.25
N VAL A 330 12.06 5.49 2.31
CA VAL A 330 11.72 4.85 1.02
C VAL A 330 10.99 3.54 1.21
N GLU A 331 11.50 2.66 2.08
CA GLU A 331 10.89 1.35 2.31
C GLU A 331 9.49 1.49 2.91
N VAL A 332 9.32 2.41 3.88
CA VAL A 332 8.02 2.71 4.48
C VAL A 332 7.03 3.23 3.43
N THR A 333 7.48 4.11 2.54
CA THR A 333 6.63 4.64 1.47
C THR A 333 6.25 3.55 0.48
N ILE A 334 7.18 2.67 0.09
CA ILE A 334 6.88 1.51 -0.79
C ILE A 334 5.81 0.63 -0.15
N TRP A 335 5.95 0.27 1.12
CA TRP A 335 4.94 -0.52 1.84
C TRP A 335 3.58 0.19 1.91
N SER A 336 3.59 1.51 2.13
CA SER A 336 2.38 2.33 2.19
C SER A 336 1.64 2.38 0.85
N ILE A 337 2.37 2.47 -0.27
CA ILE A 337 1.80 2.40 -1.62
C ILE A 337 1.16 1.03 -1.83
N TRP A 338 1.88 -0.06 -1.56
CA TRP A 338 1.32 -1.40 -1.74
C TRP A 338 0.09 -1.65 -0.85
N GLU A 339 0.07 -1.11 0.37
CA GLU A 339 -1.08 -1.14 1.27
C GLU A 339 -2.32 -0.48 0.66
N THR A 340 -2.19 0.73 0.10
CA THR A 340 -3.33 1.45 -0.51
C THR A 340 -3.78 0.81 -1.82
N GLU A 341 -2.83 0.52 -2.72
CA GLU A 341 -3.14 0.01 -4.07
C GLU A 341 -3.73 -1.41 -4.01
N LEU A 342 -3.21 -2.30 -3.16
CA LEU A 342 -3.81 -3.64 -2.99
C LEU A 342 -5.14 -3.58 -2.25
N GLY A 343 -5.36 -2.58 -1.40
CA GLY A 343 -6.67 -2.28 -0.85
C GLY A 343 -7.69 -2.01 -1.96
N MET A 344 -7.33 -1.18 -2.95
CA MET A 344 -8.19 -0.86 -4.09
C MET A 344 -8.46 -2.08 -4.99
N VAL A 345 -7.43 -2.90 -5.22
CA VAL A 345 -7.60 -4.19 -5.92
C VAL A 345 -8.55 -5.10 -5.16
N CYS A 346 -8.35 -5.26 -3.84
CA CYS A 346 -9.19 -6.08 -2.97
C CYS A 346 -10.66 -5.63 -3.02
N ALA A 347 -10.89 -4.31 -2.94
CA ALA A 347 -12.21 -3.73 -3.08
C ALA A 347 -12.84 -4.05 -4.44
N SER A 348 -12.05 -4.13 -5.52
CA SER A 348 -12.53 -4.31 -6.90
C SER A 348 -12.81 -5.74 -7.32
N LEU A 349 -12.21 -6.73 -6.66
CA LEU A 349 -12.32 -8.14 -7.03
C LEU A 349 -13.73 -8.73 -7.11
N PRO A 350 -14.69 -8.37 -6.24
CA PRO A 350 -16.03 -8.92 -6.34
C PRO A 350 -16.69 -8.64 -7.69
N ALA A 351 -16.52 -7.42 -8.22
CA ALA A 351 -17.02 -7.02 -9.52
C ALA A 351 -16.24 -7.71 -10.66
N ILE A 352 -14.91 -7.75 -10.57
CA ILE A 352 -14.06 -8.44 -11.56
C ILE A 352 -14.46 -9.91 -11.71
N ARG A 353 -14.81 -10.59 -10.62
CA ARG A 353 -15.31 -11.98 -10.67
C ARG A 353 -16.60 -12.11 -11.48
N HIS A 354 -17.53 -11.16 -11.35
CA HIS A 354 -18.77 -11.16 -12.13
C HIS A 354 -18.46 -11.04 -13.63
N LEU A 355 -17.50 -10.20 -13.99
CA LEU A 355 -17.01 -10.04 -15.35
C LEU A 355 -16.39 -11.34 -15.91
N CYS A 356 -15.48 -11.96 -15.16
CA CYS A 356 -14.83 -13.22 -15.57
C CYS A 356 -15.85 -14.34 -15.79
N LYS A 357 -16.91 -14.41 -14.97
CA LYS A 357 -17.98 -15.40 -15.16
C LYS A 357 -18.78 -15.15 -16.43
N HIS A 358 -19.00 -13.90 -16.80
CA HIS A 358 -19.80 -13.54 -17.97
C HIS A 358 -19.04 -13.80 -19.29
N PHE A 359 -17.77 -13.42 -19.37
CA PHE A 359 -16.96 -13.54 -20.60
C PHE A 359 -16.17 -14.85 -20.71
N TRP A 360 -15.82 -15.49 -19.58
CA TRP A 360 -14.99 -16.70 -19.56
C TRP A 360 -15.59 -17.82 -18.66
N PRO A 361 -16.80 -18.31 -18.96
CA PRO A 361 -17.43 -19.37 -18.17
C PRO A 361 -16.55 -20.63 -18.08
N ASN A 362 -15.81 -20.95 -19.15
CA ASN A 362 -14.95 -22.13 -19.22
C ASN A 362 -13.63 -22.00 -18.44
N ALA A 363 -13.03 -20.80 -18.36
CA ALA A 363 -11.76 -20.62 -17.63
C ALA A 363 -11.95 -20.73 -16.11
N MET A 364 -13.09 -20.25 -15.59
CA MET A 364 -13.45 -20.41 -14.17
C MET A 364 -13.76 -21.88 -13.83
N ALA A 365 -14.34 -22.64 -14.76
CA ALA A 365 -14.54 -24.08 -14.59
C ALA A 365 -13.20 -24.83 -14.50
N THR A 366 -12.20 -24.45 -15.30
CA THR A 366 -10.84 -25.02 -15.25
C THR A 366 -10.09 -24.64 -13.97
N ILE A 367 -10.24 -23.41 -13.46
CA ILE A 367 -9.62 -22.99 -12.20
C ILE A 367 -10.28 -23.71 -11.01
N ALA A 368 -11.61 -23.84 -11.02
CA ALA A 368 -12.34 -24.58 -10.00
C ALA A 368 -11.98 -26.08 -9.99
N SER A 369 -11.84 -26.71 -11.17
CA SER A 369 -11.45 -28.12 -11.29
C SER A 369 -10.02 -28.37 -10.82
N LYS A 370 -9.09 -27.42 -11.05
CA LYS A 370 -7.72 -27.48 -10.52
C LYS A 370 -7.67 -27.28 -9.01
N MET A 371 -8.50 -26.41 -8.44
CA MET A 371 -8.56 -26.18 -6.99
C MET A 371 -9.18 -27.36 -6.23
N SER A 372 -10.09 -28.12 -6.84
CA SER A 372 -10.65 -29.34 -6.26
C SER A 372 -9.71 -30.56 -6.31
N PHE A 373 -8.75 -30.57 -7.24
CA PHE A 373 -7.83 -31.72 -7.38
C PHE A 373 -6.72 -31.73 -6.32
N THR A 374 -6.44 -30.60 -5.66
CA THR A 374 -5.43 -30.51 -4.59
C THR A 374 -5.94 -30.98 -3.22
N GLY A 375 -7.19 -31.43 -3.11
CA GLY A 375 -7.83 -31.78 -1.83
C GLY A 375 -8.34 -33.23 -1.68
N SER A 376 -8.12 -34.12 -2.64
CA SER A 376 -8.57 -35.51 -2.52
C SER A 376 -7.51 -36.48 -3.03
N ASN A 377 -6.53 -36.76 -2.18
CA ASN A 377 -5.77 -38.00 -2.26
C ASN A 377 -5.60 -38.53 -0.84
N LYS A 378 -6.68 -39.09 -0.30
CA LYS A 378 -6.61 -39.99 0.85
C LYS A 378 -7.72 -41.03 0.76
N ASP A 379 -7.28 -42.22 0.40
CA ASP A 379 -7.78 -43.53 0.79
C ASP A 379 -9.19 -43.96 0.35
N SER A 380 -9.22 -44.79 -0.69
CA SER A 380 -10.06 -46.00 -0.69
C SER A 380 -9.38 -47.12 -1.48
N ASN A 381 -8.45 -47.81 -0.80
CA ASN A 381 -8.18 -49.22 -1.05
C ASN A 381 -8.90 -50.03 0.05
N LEU A 382 -9.24 -51.28 -0.26
CA LEU A 382 -10.04 -52.28 0.49
C LEU A 382 -11.57 -52.11 0.32
N ASP A 383 -12.35 -53.05 -0.22
CA ASP A 383 -12.11 -54.43 -0.63
C ASP A 383 -13.09 -54.83 -1.74
N LYS A 384 -12.59 -55.57 -2.75
CA LYS A 384 -13.39 -56.44 -3.60
C LYS A 384 -13.29 -57.85 -3.03
N SER A 385 -14.40 -58.42 -2.59
CA SER A 385 -14.57 -59.87 -2.69
C SER A 385 -16.04 -60.24 -2.81
N ALA A 386 -16.29 -61.13 -3.78
CA ALA A 386 -17.58 -61.63 -4.17
C ALA A 386 -18.05 -62.75 -3.23
N GLY A 387 -19.37 -62.88 -3.08
CA GLY A 387 -20.03 -64.03 -2.45
C GLY A 387 -21.53 -63.97 -2.65
N SER A 388 -22.06 -64.84 -3.51
CA SER A 388 -23.49 -65.08 -3.75
C SER A 388 -24.19 -65.65 -2.51
N TRP A 389 -25.49 -65.40 -2.33
CA TRP A 389 -26.58 -66.37 -2.09
C TRP A 389 -27.92 -65.61 -2.02
N PRO A 390 -29.07 -66.18 -2.45
CA PRO A 390 -30.32 -65.44 -2.63
C PRO A 390 -31.28 -65.61 -1.44
N GLY A 391 -32.07 -64.57 -1.19
CA GLY A 391 -33.31 -64.65 -0.42
C GLY A 391 -33.32 -63.85 0.87
N SER A 392 -33.96 -62.68 0.84
CA SER A 392 -35.12 -62.40 1.69
C SER A 392 -35.64 -60.97 1.50
N ARG A 393 -36.94 -60.89 1.58
CA ARG A 393 -37.85 -59.78 1.34
C ARG A 393 -37.64 -58.68 2.39
N ALA A 394 -37.27 -57.47 1.97
CA ALA A 394 -37.44 -56.26 2.77
C ALA A 394 -37.66 -55.04 1.86
N THR A 395 -38.88 -54.53 1.89
CA THR A 395 -39.35 -53.27 1.32
C THR A 395 -38.50 -52.08 1.74
N ARG A 396 -37.96 -51.32 0.79
CA ARG A 396 -37.53 -49.94 1.03
C ARG A 396 -37.71 -49.06 -0.20
N SER A 397 -38.72 -48.18 -0.07
CA SER A 397 -38.96 -46.87 -0.70
C SER A 397 -38.16 -46.49 -1.95
N LYS A 398 -38.91 -46.20 -3.04
CA LYS A 398 -38.48 -45.44 -4.22
C LYS A 398 -37.68 -44.21 -3.79
N THR A 399 -36.47 -44.08 -4.33
CA THR A 399 -35.70 -42.82 -4.31
C THR A 399 -36.18 -41.98 -5.49
N ASP A 400 -36.83 -40.86 -5.19
CA ASP A 400 -37.24 -39.87 -6.18
C ASP A 400 -36.02 -39.29 -6.88
N ASN A 401 -35.98 -39.50 -8.20
CA ASN A 401 -35.01 -38.91 -9.11
C ASN A 401 -35.38 -37.43 -9.33
N LYS A 402 -34.94 -36.53 -8.44
CA LYS A 402 -35.14 -35.08 -8.63
C LYS A 402 -34.16 -34.56 -9.69
N SER A 403 -34.62 -34.57 -10.94
CA SER A 403 -34.12 -33.74 -12.02
C SER A 403 -34.16 -32.26 -11.58
N TYR A 404 -33.00 -31.62 -11.43
CA TYR A 404 -32.92 -30.18 -11.25
C TYR A 404 -33.21 -29.50 -12.60
N TYR A 405 -34.36 -28.86 -12.70
CA TYR A 405 -34.65 -27.92 -13.79
C TYR A 405 -33.88 -26.62 -13.50
N GLU A 406 -32.98 -26.25 -14.41
CA GLU A 406 -32.30 -24.95 -14.39
C GLU A 406 -33.32 -23.87 -14.75
N LEU A 407 -33.66 -23.02 -13.77
CA LEU A 407 -34.55 -21.88 -13.98
C LEU A 407 -33.81 -20.79 -14.75
N ASP A 408 -34.27 -20.53 -15.97
CA ASP A 408 -33.79 -19.45 -16.84
C ASP A 408 -33.98 -18.08 -16.14
N GLU A 409 -32.88 -17.41 -15.81
CA GLU A 409 -32.84 -16.10 -15.12
C GLU A 409 -33.51 -14.98 -15.93
N ARG A 410 -33.93 -15.23 -17.18
CA ARG A 410 -34.59 -14.25 -18.05
C ARG A 410 -36.04 -13.92 -17.66
N SER A 411 -36.69 -14.72 -16.81
CA SER A 411 -38.09 -14.48 -16.40
C SER A 411 -38.25 -13.55 -15.19
N LEU A 412 -37.16 -13.11 -14.55
CA LEU A 412 -37.20 -12.23 -13.37
C LEU A 412 -36.95 -10.74 -13.69
N ILE A 413 -36.73 -10.41 -14.96
CA ILE A 413 -36.68 -9.02 -15.43
C ILE A 413 -38.12 -8.62 -15.77
N GLY A 414 -38.73 -7.87 -14.85
CA GLY A 414 -40.08 -7.33 -15.04
C GLY A 414 -40.21 -6.60 -16.36
N LYS A 415 -41.17 -7.03 -17.19
CA LYS A 415 -41.67 -6.22 -18.30
C LYS A 415 -42.25 -4.93 -17.70
N GLY A 416 -41.61 -3.80 -18.00
CA GLY A 416 -42.28 -2.51 -17.97
C GLY A 416 -43.46 -2.52 -18.96
N PRO A 417 -44.45 -1.63 -18.77
CA PRO A 417 -45.68 -1.66 -19.56
C PRO A 417 -45.41 -1.22 -21.00
N ASP A 418 -45.75 -2.08 -21.96
CA ASP A 418 -45.83 -1.70 -23.38
C ASP A 418 -47.07 -0.81 -23.61
N PRO A 419 -46.94 0.31 -24.34
CA PRO A 419 -48.06 1.16 -24.70
C PRO A 419 -48.60 0.74 -26.07
N ALA A 420 -49.68 -0.03 -26.10
CA ALA A 420 -50.68 -0.03 -27.17
C ALA A 420 -51.62 -1.24 -27.04
N THR A 421 -52.85 -1.00 -26.61
CA THR A 421 -54.03 -1.67 -27.17
C THR A 421 -55.26 -0.87 -26.79
N ASN A 422 -55.77 -0.11 -27.76
CA ASN A 422 -57.14 0.38 -27.77
C ASN A 422 -58.07 -0.84 -27.85
N VAL A 423 -58.87 -1.07 -26.80
CA VAL A 423 -60.13 -1.80 -26.92
C VAL A 423 -61.18 -1.08 -26.09
N SER A 424 -62.12 -0.51 -26.82
CA SER A 424 -63.34 0.13 -26.36
C SER A 424 -64.27 -0.90 -25.75
N THR A 425 -64.73 -0.68 -24.52
CA THR A 425 -66.01 -1.21 -24.04
C THR A 425 -66.59 -0.26 -23.00
N THR A 426 -67.50 0.58 -23.48
CA THR A 426 -68.58 1.20 -22.73
C THR A 426 -69.46 0.12 -22.09
N ASN A 427 -69.70 0.19 -20.78
CA ASN A 427 -70.93 -0.30 -20.19
C ASN A 427 -71.36 0.66 -19.08
N VAL A 428 -72.50 1.29 -19.33
CA VAL A 428 -73.22 2.20 -18.46
C VAL A 428 -73.99 1.36 -17.44
N HIS A 429 -73.82 1.66 -16.15
CA HIS A 429 -74.69 1.19 -15.08
C HIS A 429 -76.06 1.85 -15.22
N ALA A 430 -77.11 1.04 -15.35
CA ALA A 430 -78.48 1.41 -15.06
C ALA A 430 -78.95 0.65 -13.81
N THR A 431 -79.30 1.41 -12.78
CA THR A 431 -80.37 1.19 -11.78
C THR A 431 -80.90 -0.22 -11.55
N GLN A 432 -80.76 -0.69 -10.31
CA GLN A 432 -81.89 -0.92 -9.40
C GLN A 432 -81.44 -0.85 -7.94
#